data_AF-A0AB35Y2V9-F1
#
_entry.id   AF-A0AB35Y2V9-F1
#
_cell.length_a   1.000
_cell.length_b   1.000
_cell.length_c   1.000
_cell.angle_alpha   90.00
_cell.angle_beta   90.00
_cell.angle_gamma   90.00
#
_symmetry.space_group_name_H-M   'P 1'
#
loop_
_entity.id
_entity.type
_entity.pdbx_description
1 polymer ?
#
loop_
_entity_poly.entity_id
_entity_poly.type
_entity_poly.pdbx_seq_one_letter_code
_entity_poly.pdbx_strand_id
1 'polypeptide(L)'
;MSELITRRTFLKAAGTAMAAAAAGGMLAGCGNRADALLSVSALPSVSSESYIAADTGYMIGLGSFEGCRSNSQREPGTNSTQHYYLYTAVSFQNVSNPFTLNASDFKFTFTNSSLTSKTSCSSLANYTLDSSTNKYKATTKRTISTGNSTIPLWVDLGSYFDVPTTHIGGITVTYKNSVTFSYASPSDTPIPKAK
;
A
#
# COMPACT_ATOMS: atom_id res chain seq x y z
N MET A 1 -35.17 39.09 -49.93
CA MET A 1 -35.81 38.52 -48.72
C MET A 1 -34.97 37.34 -48.30
N SER A 2 -34.02 37.59 -47.39
CA SER A 2 -34.02 37.15 -45.98
C SER A 2 -33.39 35.76 -45.85
N GLU A 3 -32.10 35.69 -45.52
CA GLU A 3 -31.49 35.70 -44.17
C GLU A 3 -31.34 34.29 -43.58
N LEU A 4 -30.06 33.95 -43.33
CA LEU A 4 -29.47 33.22 -42.20
C LEU A 4 -29.99 31.81 -41.85
N ILE A 5 -29.07 30.86 -41.70
CA ILE A 5 -28.53 30.49 -40.37
C ILE A 5 -27.41 29.45 -40.53
N THR A 6 -26.23 29.89 -40.09
CA THR A 6 -25.05 29.11 -39.73
C THR A 6 -25.39 28.10 -38.62
N ARG A 7 -25.09 26.81 -38.81
CA ARG A 7 -24.96 25.86 -37.69
C ARG A 7 -23.50 25.44 -37.52
N ARG A 8 -22.81 26.15 -36.63
CA ARG A 8 -21.53 25.70 -36.05
C ARG A 8 -21.88 24.71 -34.94
N THR A 9 -21.62 23.42 -35.17
CA THR A 9 -21.63 22.45 -34.09
C THR A 9 -20.36 22.68 -33.26
N PHE A 10 -20.52 23.34 -32.12
CA PHE A 10 -19.47 23.52 -31.13
C PHE A 10 -19.06 22.16 -30.56
N LEU A 11 -17.92 21.62 -31.00
CA LEU A 11 -17.29 20.49 -30.34
C LEU A 11 -16.54 21.01 -29.11
N LYS A 12 -17.22 21.01 -27.96
CA LYS A 12 -16.64 21.32 -26.66
C LYS A 12 -16.23 20.00 -25.99
N ALA A 13 -15.04 19.52 -26.29
CA ALA A 13 -14.38 18.45 -25.54
C ALA A 13 -13.13 19.03 -24.86
N ALA A 14 -13.35 19.80 -23.80
CA ALA A 14 -12.33 20.02 -22.78
C ALA A 14 -12.38 18.84 -21.83
N GLY A 15 -11.23 18.24 -21.52
CA GLY A 15 -11.14 17.27 -20.43
C GLY A 15 -10.11 16.19 -20.65
N THR A 16 -8.83 16.57 -20.54
CA THR A 16 -7.80 15.81 -19.80
C THR A 16 -8.00 14.29 -19.76
N ALA A 17 -7.57 13.59 -20.81
CA ALA A 17 -7.11 12.22 -20.63
C ALA A 17 -5.67 12.32 -20.10
N MET A 18 -5.51 12.21 -18.78
CA MET A 18 -4.21 11.87 -18.22
C MET A 18 -3.75 10.59 -18.91
N ALA A 19 -2.67 10.71 -19.68
CA ALA A 19 -1.92 9.55 -20.13
C ALA A 19 -1.39 8.84 -18.88
N ALA A 20 -2.11 7.83 -18.42
CA ALA A 20 -1.53 6.82 -17.56
C ALA A 20 -0.49 6.11 -18.43
N ALA A 21 0.76 6.54 -18.29
CA ALA A 21 1.91 5.84 -18.83
C ALA A 21 1.97 4.46 -18.16
N ALA A 22 1.27 3.49 -18.74
CA ALA A 22 1.54 2.09 -18.55
C ALA A 22 2.86 1.78 -19.26
N ALA A 23 3.97 2.17 -18.64
CA ALA A 23 5.28 1.70 -19.04
C ALA A 23 5.39 0.23 -18.59
N GLY A 24 5.05 -0.66 -19.52
CA GLY A 24 5.30 -2.09 -19.41
C GLY A 24 6.80 -2.35 -19.28
N GLY A 25 7.17 -3.07 -18.23
CA GLY A 25 8.41 -3.79 -18.10
C GLY A 25 8.06 -5.08 -17.35
N MET A 26 8.45 -6.22 -17.91
CA MET A 26 8.20 -7.58 -17.44
C MET A 26 7.95 -7.66 -15.91
N LEU A 27 6.73 -8.07 -15.51
CA LEU A 27 6.32 -8.25 -14.12
C LEU A 27 7.09 -9.42 -13.47
N ALA A 28 8.38 -9.23 -13.19
CA ALA A 28 8.98 -9.82 -12.01
C ALA A 28 8.43 -9.05 -10.82
N GLY A 29 7.20 -9.40 -10.42
CA GLY A 29 6.61 -8.93 -9.17
C GLY A 29 7.43 -9.39 -7.98
N CYS A 30 6.92 -9.08 -6.79
CA CYS A 30 7.54 -9.48 -5.54
C CYS A 30 8.09 -10.92 -5.58
N GLY A 31 9.41 -11.10 -5.47
CA GLY A 31 10.06 -12.40 -5.63
C GLY A 31 11.51 -12.42 -5.14
N ASN A 32 12.07 -13.61 -4.94
CA ASN A 32 13.41 -13.84 -4.35
C ASN A 32 14.61 -13.39 -5.22
N ARG A 33 14.40 -12.60 -6.29
CA ARG A 33 15.43 -12.25 -7.27
C ARG A 33 15.91 -10.82 -7.06
N ALA A 34 17.17 -10.57 -7.40
CA ALA A 34 17.80 -9.25 -7.28
C ALA A 34 17.13 -8.15 -8.11
N ASP A 35 16.24 -8.50 -9.05
CA ASP A 35 15.54 -7.57 -9.94
C ASP A 35 14.06 -7.34 -9.59
N ALA A 36 13.61 -7.77 -8.42
CA ALA A 36 12.20 -7.69 -8.03
C ALA A 36 11.68 -6.25 -8.01
N LEU A 37 10.52 -6.01 -8.64
CA LEU A 37 9.77 -4.78 -8.42
C LEU A 37 8.98 -4.92 -7.12
N LEU A 38 8.89 -3.83 -6.34
CA LEU A 38 8.00 -3.73 -5.19
C LEU A 38 6.56 -3.45 -5.66
N SER A 39 6.06 -4.39 -6.46
CA SER A 39 4.74 -4.36 -7.09
C SER A 39 4.13 -5.75 -7.02
N VAL A 40 2.88 -5.82 -6.56
CA VAL A 40 2.11 -7.06 -6.43
C VAL A 40 0.91 -7.02 -7.36
N SER A 41 0.65 -8.14 -8.04
CA SER A 41 -0.48 -8.31 -8.97
C SER A 41 -1.76 -8.77 -8.28
N ALA A 42 -1.64 -9.46 -7.15
CA ALA A 42 -2.74 -9.88 -6.28
C ALA A 42 -2.39 -9.54 -4.83
N LEU A 43 -3.36 -9.03 -4.09
CA LEU A 43 -3.22 -8.76 -2.66
C LEU A 43 -3.65 -9.99 -1.84
N PRO A 44 -3.09 -10.18 -0.63
CA PRO A 44 -3.57 -11.19 0.29
C PRO A 44 -5.08 -11.03 0.54
N SER A 45 -5.80 -12.14 0.68
CA SER A 45 -7.23 -12.09 0.98
C SER A 45 -7.48 -11.52 2.38
N VAL A 46 -8.48 -10.67 2.51
CA VAL A 46 -8.95 -10.18 3.82
C VAL A 46 -10.10 -11.07 4.28
N SER A 47 -9.92 -11.80 5.38
CA SER A 47 -10.97 -12.66 5.93
C SER A 47 -12.14 -11.83 6.48
N SER A 48 -13.35 -12.40 6.47
CA SER A 48 -14.52 -11.74 7.05
C SER A 48 -14.36 -11.46 8.55
N GLU A 49 -13.60 -12.29 9.26
CA GLU A 49 -13.31 -12.17 10.70
C GLU A 49 -12.34 -11.03 11.02
N SER A 50 -11.61 -10.53 10.02
CA SER A 50 -10.71 -9.39 10.20
C SER A 50 -11.44 -8.05 10.24
N TYR A 51 -12.66 -7.96 9.72
CA TYR A 51 -13.37 -6.68 9.65
C TYR A 51 -13.86 -6.24 11.00
N ILE A 52 -13.62 -4.97 11.31
CA ILE A 52 -14.13 -4.30 12.49
C ILE A 52 -14.62 -2.90 12.12
N ALA A 53 -15.72 -2.49 12.75
CA ALA A 53 -16.19 -1.12 12.65
C ALA A 53 -15.24 -0.19 13.41
N ALA A 54 -14.78 0.86 12.74
CA ALA A 54 -14.09 1.97 13.40
C ALA A 54 -15.10 3.10 13.67
N ASP A 55 -14.81 3.96 14.65
CA ASP A 55 -15.59 5.19 14.94
C ASP A 55 -15.67 6.17 13.76
N THR A 56 -15.05 5.83 12.63
CA THR A 56 -15.00 6.58 11.38
C THR A 56 -16.20 6.34 10.46
N GLY A 57 -17.12 5.43 10.81
CA GLY A 57 -18.34 5.16 10.03
C GLY A 57 -18.15 4.20 8.85
N TYR A 58 -17.09 3.39 8.85
CA TYR A 58 -16.84 2.31 7.90
C TYR A 58 -16.17 1.12 8.60
N MET A 59 -16.18 -0.04 7.95
CA MET A 59 -15.42 -1.20 8.43
C MET A 59 -14.04 -1.21 7.81
N ILE A 60 -13.04 -1.61 8.59
CA ILE A 60 -11.68 -1.81 8.14
C ILE A 60 -11.25 -3.25 8.46
N GLY A 61 -10.56 -3.90 7.51
CA GLY A 61 -10.01 -5.24 7.68
C GLY A 61 -8.60 -5.33 7.07
N LEU A 62 -7.76 -6.22 7.59
CA LEU A 62 -6.43 -6.50 7.06
C LEU A 62 -6.26 -7.98 6.69
N GLY A 63 -5.45 -8.25 5.68
CA GLY A 63 -5.05 -9.61 5.31
C GLY A 63 -3.84 -10.11 6.10
N SER A 64 -3.43 -11.34 5.84
CA SER A 64 -2.12 -11.83 6.24
C SER A 64 -1.00 -11.02 5.56
N PHE A 65 0.18 -11.00 6.16
CA PHE A 65 1.36 -10.41 5.55
C PHE A 65 2.08 -11.39 4.63
N GLU A 66 2.63 -10.84 3.57
CA GLU A 66 3.58 -11.49 2.68
C GLU A 66 4.89 -10.70 2.64
N GLY A 67 5.98 -11.41 2.35
CA GLY A 67 7.33 -10.87 2.36
C GLY A 67 7.88 -10.59 0.97
N CYS A 68 8.61 -9.49 0.84
CA CYS A 68 9.21 -9.05 -0.40
C CYS A 68 10.66 -8.63 -0.23
N ARG A 69 11.50 -8.95 -1.22
CA ARG A 69 12.84 -8.39 -1.34
C ARG A 69 12.84 -7.36 -2.44
N SER A 70 13.58 -6.28 -2.24
CA SER A 70 13.75 -5.26 -3.24
C SER A 70 15.01 -5.44 -4.08
N ASN A 71 15.09 -4.72 -5.19
CA ASN A 71 16.32 -4.55 -5.96
C ASN A 71 17.20 -3.49 -5.28
N SER A 72 18.39 -3.90 -4.84
CA SER A 72 19.38 -3.02 -4.19
C SER A 72 19.74 -1.79 -5.01
N GLN A 73 19.81 -1.91 -6.34
CA GLN A 73 20.18 -0.80 -7.23
C GLN A 73 19.10 0.28 -7.27
N ARG A 74 17.86 -0.07 -6.91
CA ARG A 74 16.69 0.81 -6.94
C ARG A 74 16.31 1.32 -5.55
N GLU A 75 16.98 0.87 -4.49
CA GLU A 75 16.78 1.43 -3.15
C GLU A 75 17.24 2.89 -3.07
N PRO A 76 16.46 3.78 -2.44
CA PRO A 76 16.88 5.16 -2.21
C PRO A 76 18.13 5.22 -1.31
N GLY A 77 19.17 5.96 -1.72
CA GLY A 77 20.42 6.12 -0.97
C GLY A 77 21.66 5.53 -1.65
N THR A 78 22.81 5.61 -0.96
CA THR A 78 24.16 5.30 -1.49
C THR A 78 24.61 3.85 -1.29
N ASN A 79 24.01 3.11 -0.36
CA ASN A 79 24.59 1.85 0.10
C ASN A 79 24.11 0.63 -0.71
N SER A 80 23.13 0.79 -1.61
CA SER A 80 22.61 -0.27 -2.50
C SER A 80 22.46 -1.63 -1.81
N THR A 81 21.85 -1.64 -0.63
CA THR A 81 21.54 -2.88 0.10
C THR A 81 20.10 -3.26 -0.21
N GLN A 82 19.83 -4.53 -0.50
CA GLN A 82 18.44 -4.99 -0.67
C GLN A 82 17.68 -4.80 0.64
N HIS A 83 16.46 -4.28 0.56
CA HIS A 83 15.58 -4.18 1.72
C HIS A 83 14.57 -5.34 1.72
N TYR A 84 14.12 -5.71 2.92
CA TYR A 84 13.01 -6.63 3.10
C TYR A 84 11.77 -5.85 3.50
N TYR A 85 10.70 -6.02 2.73
CA TYR A 85 9.42 -5.41 2.97
C TYR A 85 8.42 -6.47 3.39
N LEU A 86 7.50 -6.10 4.26
CA LEU A 86 6.25 -6.82 4.41
C LEU A 86 5.14 -6.01 3.75
N TYR A 87 4.18 -6.71 3.15
CA TYR A 87 2.95 -6.09 2.69
C TYR A 87 1.74 -6.93 3.08
N THR A 88 0.61 -6.25 3.23
CA THR A 88 -0.70 -6.88 3.42
C THR A 88 -1.74 -6.12 2.61
N ALA A 89 -2.94 -6.68 2.49
CA ALA A 89 -4.12 -5.96 2.05
C ALA A 89 -4.71 -5.19 3.24
N VAL A 90 -5.10 -3.94 3.02
CA VAL A 90 -6.06 -3.23 3.88
C VAL A 90 -7.30 -2.92 3.08
N SER A 91 -8.45 -3.34 3.61
CA SER A 91 -9.76 -3.17 3.00
C SER A 91 -10.63 -2.23 3.81
N PHE A 92 -11.33 -1.36 3.12
CA PHE A 92 -12.33 -0.44 3.66
C PHE A 92 -13.67 -0.80 3.04
N GLN A 93 -14.69 -1.02 3.88
CA GLN A 93 -16.05 -1.33 3.42
C GLN A 93 -17.05 -0.29 3.89
N ASN A 94 -18.05 -0.04 3.05
CA ASN A 94 -19.15 0.87 3.31
C ASN A 94 -18.68 2.31 3.59
N VAL A 95 -17.64 2.77 2.88
CA VAL A 95 -17.17 4.16 3.00
C VAL A 95 -18.24 5.09 2.43
N SER A 96 -18.85 5.90 3.28
CA SER A 96 -19.92 6.83 2.90
C SER A 96 -19.39 8.15 2.32
N ASN A 97 -18.27 8.64 2.84
CA ASN A 97 -17.62 9.88 2.42
C ASN A 97 -16.14 9.61 2.09
N PRO A 98 -15.64 10.15 0.97
CA PRO A 98 -14.25 9.96 0.61
C PRO A 98 -13.34 10.66 1.63
N PHE A 99 -12.17 10.07 1.89
CA PHE A 99 -11.20 10.65 2.82
C PHE A 99 -9.77 10.45 2.32
N THR A 100 -8.86 11.29 2.83
CA THR A 100 -7.42 11.12 2.59
C THR A 100 -6.85 10.20 3.66
N LEU A 101 -6.28 9.09 3.22
CA LEU A 101 -5.51 8.16 4.03
C LEU A 101 -4.03 8.55 3.94
N ASN A 102 -3.37 8.66 5.09
CA ASN A 102 -1.93 8.90 5.18
C ASN A 102 -1.25 7.62 5.67
N ALA A 103 -0.02 7.36 5.21
CA ALA A 103 0.77 6.25 5.72
C ALA A 103 0.96 6.37 7.25
N SER A 104 1.09 7.59 7.77
CA SER A 104 1.15 7.88 9.21
C SER A 104 -0.10 7.50 10.00
N ASP A 105 -1.23 7.21 9.35
CA ASP A 105 -2.43 6.70 10.01
C ASP A 105 -2.23 5.25 10.49
N PHE A 106 -1.21 4.54 9.98
CA PHE A 106 -0.84 3.20 10.40
C PHE A 106 0.47 3.22 11.20
N LYS A 107 0.45 2.54 12.34
CA LYS A 107 1.63 2.28 13.16
C LYS A 107 1.83 0.79 13.34
N PHE A 108 3.06 0.35 13.26
CA PHE A 108 3.48 -1.02 13.44
C PHE A 108 4.21 -1.17 14.77
N THR A 109 3.98 -2.29 15.44
CA THR A 109 4.76 -2.71 16.60
C THR A 109 5.10 -4.17 16.40
N PHE A 110 6.37 -4.51 16.55
CA PHE A 110 6.87 -5.88 16.40
C PHE A 110 7.26 -6.41 17.78
N THR A 111 6.95 -7.68 18.05
CA THR A 111 7.43 -8.34 19.28
C THR A 111 8.91 -8.68 19.19
N ASN A 112 9.45 -8.84 17.97
CA ASN A 112 10.87 -9.04 17.75
C ASN A 112 11.64 -7.73 18.00
N SER A 113 12.58 -7.77 18.94
CA SER A 113 13.33 -6.60 19.40
C SER A 113 14.13 -5.91 18.29
N SER A 114 14.63 -6.68 17.30
CA SER A 114 15.38 -6.15 16.15
C SER A 114 14.53 -5.29 15.21
N LEU A 115 13.21 -5.38 15.29
CA LEU A 115 12.26 -4.66 14.42
C LEU A 115 11.52 -3.53 15.13
N THR A 116 11.82 -3.26 16.41
CA THR A 116 11.13 -2.25 17.23
C THR A 116 11.23 -0.82 16.69
N SER A 117 12.24 -0.52 15.87
CA SER A 117 12.39 0.78 15.20
C SER A 117 11.52 0.92 13.94
N LYS A 118 10.94 -0.17 13.42
CA LYS A 118 10.20 -0.24 12.15
C LYS A 118 8.72 0.04 12.38
N THR A 119 8.40 1.26 12.79
CA THR A 119 7.06 1.58 13.32
C THR A 119 6.10 2.18 12.32
N SER A 120 6.56 2.54 11.12
CA SER A 120 5.79 3.35 10.19
C SER A 120 5.44 2.60 8.91
N CYS A 121 4.22 2.78 8.42
CA CYS A 121 3.86 2.38 7.06
C CYS A 121 4.79 3.10 6.07
N SER A 122 5.37 2.33 5.15
CA SER A 122 6.23 2.85 4.11
C SER A 122 5.44 3.26 2.87
N SER A 123 4.38 2.52 2.49
CA SER A 123 3.54 2.87 1.34
C SER A 123 2.11 2.32 1.37
N LEU A 124 1.18 3.05 0.73
CA LEU A 124 -0.25 2.74 0.53
C LEU A 124 -0.60 2.30 -0.91
N ALA A 125 0.42 2.03 -1.72
CA ALA A 125 0.31 1.51 -3.08
C ALA A 125 1.55 0.67 -3.39
N ASN A 126 1.54 -0.03 -4.53
CA ASN A 126 2.77 -0.56 -5.10
C ASN A 126 3.75 0.61 -5.30
N TYR A 127 5.03 0.34 -5.08
CA TYR A 127 6.06 1.32 -5.34
C TYR A 127 6.19 1.52 -6.84
N THR A 128 6.40 2.77 -7.22
CA THR A 128 6.75 3.13 -8.60
C THR A 128 8.24 3.45 -8.66
N LEU A 129 8.78 3.61 -9.87
CA LEU A 129 10.14 4.12 -10.03
C LEU A 129 10.07 5.62 -10.26
N ASP A 130 10.89 6.36 -9.53
CA ASP A 130 11.11 7.76 -9.85
C ASP A 130 11.94 7.85 -11.14
N SER A 131 11.38 8.47 -12.18
CA SER A 131 11.99 8.54 -13.50
C SER A 131 13.31 9.31 -13.53
N SER A 132 13.57 10.17 -12.54
CA SER A 132 14.79 10.98 -12.48
C SER A 132 15.96 10.26 -11.81
N THR A 133 15.66 9.39 -10.84
CA THR A 133 16.68 8.71 -10.02
C THR A 133 16.74 7.20 -10.24
N ASN A 134 15.74 6.63 -10.93
CA ASN A 134 15.52 5.19 -11.06
C ASN A 134 15.42 4.47 -9.69
N LYS A 135 14.97 5.18 -8.66
CA LYS A 135 14.79 4.65 -7.30
C LYS A 135 13.31 4.38 -6.99
N TYR A 136 13.03 3.49 -6.04
CA TYR A 136 11.68 3.25 -5.58
C TYR A 136 11.07 4.50 -4.95
N LYS A 137 9.82 4.75 -5.33
CA LYS A 137 9.02 5.87 -4.88
C LYS A 137 7.77 5.36 -4.21
N ALA A 138 7.64 5.69 -2.92
CA ALA A 138 6.48 5.34 -2.13
C ALA A 138 5.30 6.27 -2.40
N THR A 139 4.10 5.72 -2.34
CA THR A 139 2.86 6.49 -2.19
C THR A 139 2.52 6.59 -0.69
N THR A 140 2.67 7.76 -0.09
CA THR A 140 2.44 7.99 1.36
C THR A 140 1.07 8.60 1.67
N LYS A 141 0.33 9.00 0.64
CA LYS A 141 -1.03 9.54 0.75
C LYS A 141 -1.90 8.99 -0.37
N ARG A 142 -3.15 8.67 -0.05
CA ARG A 142 -4.11 8.14 -1.02
C ARG A 142 -5.54 8.54 -0.66
N THR A 143 -6.34 8.89 -1.65
CA THR A 143 -7.78 9.08 -1.45
C THR A 143 -8.47 7.71 -1.44
N ILE A 144 -9.27 7.47 -0.39
CA ILE A 144 -10.20 6.35 -0.34
C ILE A 144 -11.56 6.88 -0.79
N SER A 145 -12.06 6.31 -1.89
CA SER A 145 -13.36 6.68 -2.47
C SER A 145 -14.51 6.06 -1.69
N THR A 146 -15.74 6.49 -2.01
CA THR A 146 -16.95 5.87 -1.49
C THR A 146 -17.09 4.42 -1.93
N GLY A 147 -17.79 3.62 -1.11
CA GLY A 147 -17.99 2.19 -1.34
C GLY A 147 -16.89 1.33 -0.73
N ASN A 148 -16.55 0.25 -1.43
CA ASN A 148 -15.57 -0.74 -0.97
C ASN A 148 -14.26 -0.57 -1.73
N SER A 149 -13.14 -0.64 -1.01
CA SER A 149 -11.81 -0.57 -1.62
C SER A 149 -10.83 -1.46 -0.87
N THR A 150 -9.88 -2.04 -1.60
CA THR A 150 -8.78 -2.79 -1.01
C THR A 150 -7.49 -2.30 -1.66
N ILE A 151 -6.50 -2.01 -0.83
CA ILE A 151 -5.21 -1.45 -1.24
C ILE A 151 -4.08 -2.20 -0.54
N PRO A 152 -2.85 -2.21 -1.08
CA PRO A 152 -1.71 -2.70 -0.32
C PRO A 152 -1.33 -1.73 0.79
N LEU A 153 -0.80 -2.29 1.87
CA LEU A 153 -0.15 -1.60 2.97
C LEU A 153 1.24 -2.19 3.13
N TRP A 154 2.28 -1.37 2.97
CA TRP A 154 3.68 -1.79 3.02
C TRP A 154 4.37 -1.29 4.29
N VAL A 155 5.30 -2.09 4.80
CA VAL A 155 6.28 -1.68 5.80
C VAL A 155 7.68 -2.10 5.36
N ASP A 156 8.62 -1.16 5.46
CA ASP A 156 10.04 -1.39 5.20
C ASP A 156 10.72 -1.87 6.47
N LEU A 157 11.22 -3.10 6.50
CA LEU A 157 11.95 -3.64 7.64
C LEU A 157 13.44 -3.26 7.59
N GLY A 158 13.90 -2.63 6.52
CA GLY A 158 15.28 -2.24 6.27
C GLY A 158 16.06 -3.31 5.53
N SER A 159 17.39 -3.22 5.62
CA SER A 159 18.34 -4.13 5.00
C SER A 159 17.98 -5.60 5.27
N TYR A 160 17.82 -6.36 4.18
CA TYR A 160 17.45 -7.78 4.20
C TYR A 160 18.41 -8.62 5.05
N PHE A 161 19.69 -8.25 5.11
CA PHE A 161 20.71 -8.96 5.88
C PHE A 161 20.54 -8.80 7.40
N ASP A 162 19.84 -7.75 7.83
CA ASP A 162 19.62 -7.43 9.24
C ASP A 162 18.24 -7.87 9.73
N VAL A 163 17.35 -8.28 8.81
CA VAL A 163 15.98 -8.68 9.12
C VAL A 163 15.94 -10.18 9.43
N PRO A 164 15.39 -10.60 10.58
CA PRO A 164 15.23 -12.02 10.93
C PRO A 164 14.06 -12.63 10.15
N THR A 165 14.25 -12.83 8.84
CA THR A 165 13.19 -13.26 7.90
C THR A 165 12.56 -14.61 8.22
N THR A 166 13.23 -15.47 8.99
CA THR A 166 12.69 -16.75 9.47
C THR A 166 11.83 -16.63 10.72
N HIS A 167 11.93 -15.52 11.46
CA HIS A 167 11.19 -15.31 12.71
C HIS A 167 10.93 -13.81 12.97
N ILE A 168 10.06 -13.22 12.13
CA ILE A 168 9.61 -11.83 12.30
C ILE A 168 8.83 -11.64 13.62
N GLY A 169 8.16 -12.70 14.08
CA GLY A 169 7.37 -12.69 15.30
C GLY A 169 6.02 -12.00 15.14
N GLY A 170 5.42 -11.64 16.27
CA GLY A 170 4.11 -10.99 16.30
C GLY A 170 4.17 -9.55 15.82
N ILE A 171 3.08 -9.13 15.18
CA ILE A 171 2.91 -7.80 14.62
C ILE A 171 1.61 -7.22 15.20
N THR A 172 1.64 -5.97 15.60
CA THR A 172 0.44 -5.19 15.89
C THR A 172 0.38 -4.01 14.94
N VAL A 173 -0.68 -3.92 14.13
CA VAL A 173 -0.96 -2.77 13.28
C VAL A 173 -2.03 -1.93 13.95
N THR A 174 -1.72 -0.67 14.22
CA THR A 174 -2.66 0.30 14.79
C THR A 174 -3.10 1.27 13.71
N TYR A 175 -4.41 1.38 13.48
CA TYR A 175 -5.02 2.36 12.60
C TYR A 175 -5.61 3.53 13.40
N LYS A 176 -5.14 4.75 13.12
CA LYS A 176 -5.58 6.03 13.72
C LYS A 176 -5.65 6.05 15.25
N ASN A 177 -4.86 5.21 15.92
CA ASN A 177 -4.90 4.98 17.37
C ASN A 177 -6.28 4.51 17.91
N SER A 178 -7.18 4.05 17.03
CA SER A 178 -8.54 3.63 17.38
C SER A 178 -8.77 2.13 17.20
N VAL A 179 -8.12 1.53 16.20
CA VAL A 179 -8.26 0.09 15.91
C VAL A 179 -6.89 -0.56 15.88
N THR A 180 -6.77 -1.75 16.45
CA THR A 180 -5.58 -2.58 16.37
C THR A 180 -5.88 -3.92 15.70
N PHE A 181 -4.89 -4.44 14.99
CA PHE A 181 -4.89 -5.76 14.36
C PHE A 181 -3.67 -6.50 14.87
N SER A 182 -3.88 -7.60 15.59
CA SER A 182 -2.80 -8.37 16.21
C SER A 182 -2.57 -9.68 15.46
N TYR A 183 -1.31 -9.99 15.22
CA TYR A 183 -0.83 -11.19 14.53
C TYR A 183 0.16 -11.89 15.46
N ALA A 184 0.05 -13.21 15.64
CA ALA A 184 1.09 -13.97 16.33
C ALA A 184 2.32 -14.20 15.42
N SER A 185 2.08 -14.30 14.11
CA SER A 185 3.07 -14.38 13.04
C SER A 185 2.54 -13.68 11.78
N PRO A 186 3.41 -13.30 10.81
CA PRO A 186 2.99 -12.57 9.62
C PRO A 186 1.91 -13.29 8.78
N SER A 187 1.94 -14.62 8.70
CA SER A 187 1.00 -15.41 7.89
C SER A 187 -0.38 -15.59 8.52
N ASP A 188 -0.56 -15.19 9.78
CA ASP A 188 -1.81 -15.41 10.49
C ASP A 188 -2.92 -14.49 10.01
N THR A 189 -4.16 -14.91 10.25
CA THR A 189 -5.31 -14.02 10.19
C THR A 189 -5.26 -13.07 11.38
N PRO A 190 -5.34 -11.74 11.17
CA PRO A 190 -5.31 -10.80 12.27
C PRO A 190 -6.54 -10.88 13.16
N ILE A 191 -6.32 -10.63 14.44
CA ILE A 191 -7.39 -10.43 15.41
C ILE A 191 -7.63 -8.91 15.56
N PRO A 192 -8.74 -8.37 15.05
CA PRO A 192 -9.06 -6.96 15.18
C PRO A 192 -9.58 -6.61 16.58
N LYS A 193 -9.28 -5.41 17.05
CA LYS A 193 -9.80 -4.85 18.31
C LYS A 193 -10.00 -3.35 18.18
N ALA A 194 -11.18 -2.86 18.53
CA ALA A 194 -11.46 -1.43 18.68
C ALA A 194 -11.10 -0.99 20.10
N LYS A 195 -10.67 0.26 20.24
CA LYS A 195 -10.35 0.89 21.52
C LYS A 195 -11.62 1.24 22.30
#